data_AF-A0A846Z1W9-F1
#
_entry.id   AF-A0A846Z1W9-F1
#
_cell.length_a   1.000
_cell.length_b   1.000
_cell.length_c   1.000
_cell.angle_alpha   90.00
_cell.angle_beta   90.00
_cell.angle_gamma   90.00
#
_symmetry.space_group_name_H-M   'P 1'
#
loop_
_entity.id
_entity.type
_entity.pdbx_description
1 polymer ?
#
loop_
_entity_poly.entity_id
_entity_poly.type
_entity_poly.pdbx_seq_one_letter_code
_entity_poly.pdbx_strand_id
1 'polypeptide(L)'
;MTVHSGQEQIIWEGESRNVTARATGGRFTLHYRLTTHYLYFETGGISGTRQEQIPLINIQDVDVSQTLLQKTQKVGNVLVHIVRPGSPRETAVLDSIVEPAQVRDLINQTVHHVRAAVHQRQLDEQRDLGTHRFQHTGPLPQPAGGPDTGGFAQPPALPQPSNLQTTPAIQATNPDEVMRLLKQLGELRDAGVVTNEEFEAKKKDLLDRL
;
A
#
# COMPACT_ATOMS: atom_id res chain seq x y z
N MET A 1 -5.22 4.31 -37.55
CA MET A 1 -4.44 3.85 -36.39
C MET A 1 -4.88 4.69 -35.20
N THR A 2 -5.96 4.26 -34.54
CA THR A 2 -6.57 5.01 -33.44
C THR A 2 -5.85 4.60 -32.17
N VAL A 3 -5.01 5.49 -31.66
CA VAL A 3 -4.58 5.46 -30.25
C VAL A 3 -5.85 5.43 -29.43
N HIS A 4 -6.17 4.28 -28.81
CA HIS A 4 -7.17 4.24 -27.75
C HIS A 4 -6.59 5.08 -26.63
N SER A 5 -6.95 6.36 -26.59
CA SER A 5 -6.76 7.22 -25.43
C SER A 5 -7.19 6.39 -24.23
N GLY A 6 -6.28 6.17 -23.27
CA GLY A 6 -6.57 5.51 -22.00
C GLY A 6 -7.59 6.35 -21.24
N GLN A 7 -8.86 6.23 -21.62
CA GLN A 7 -9.96 6.98 -21.06
C GLN A 7 -10.11 6.53 -19.61
N GLU A 8 -9.90 7.47 -18.72
CA GLU A 8 -10.09 7.27 -17.30
C GLU A 8 -11.58 6.97 -17.04
N GLN A 9 -11.89 5.73 -16.68
CA GLN A 9 -13.26 5.34 -16.31
C GLN A 9 -13.45 5.43 -14.81
N ILE A 10 -14.59 5.99 -14.41
CA ILE A 10 -15.04 6.02 -13.01
C ILE A 10 -15.54 4.61 -12.66
N ILE A 11 -14.97 4.04 -11.59
CA ILE A 11 -15.32 2.71 -11.08
C ILE A 11 -16.27 2.85 -9.90
N TRP A 12 -16.06 3.87 -9.06
CA TRP A 12 -16.88 4.13 -7.89
C TRP A 12 -16.81 5.59 -7.46
N GLU A 13 -17.91 6.08 -6.91
CA GLU A 13 -18.03 7.38 -6.26
C GLU A 13 -18.70 7.21 -4.90
N GLY A 14 -18.25 7.98 -3.92
CA GLY A 14 -18.83 7.99 -2.60
C GLY A 14 -18.63 9.31 -1.90
N GLU A 15 -19.40 9.51 -0.85
CA GLU A 15 -19.33 10.68 0.01
C GLU A 15 -19.27 10.26 1.46
N SER A 16 -18.63 11.09 2.28
CA SER A 16 -18.56 10.85 3.72
C SER A 16 -19.95 11.03 4.36
N ARG A 17 -20.38 10.05 5.15
CA ARG A 17 -21.64 10.09 5.93
C ARG A 17 -21.51 10.83 7.26
N ASN A 18 -20.43 11.58 7.49
CA ASN A 18 -20.08 12.10 8.81
C ASN A 18 -21.22 12.92 9.45
N VAL A 19 -21.78 12.41 10.55
CA VAL A 19 -22.81 13.07 11.36
C VAL A 19 -22.20 14.15 12.28
N THR A 20 -20.89 14.08 12.54
CA THR A 20 -20.09 15.01 13.35
C THR A 20 -19.79 16.34 12.64
N ALA A 21 -20.13 16.46 11.36
CA ALA A 21 -20.31 17.75 10.71
C ALA A 21 -21.23 18.65 11.58
N ARG A 22 -22.18 18.11 12.35
CA ARG A 22 -23.03 18.92 13.25
C ARG A 22 -22.31 19.60 14.42
N ALA A 23 -21.14 19.12 14.86
CA ALA A 23 -20.41 19.69 16.00
C ALA A 23 -19.39 20.77 15.60
N THR A 24 -18.90 20.76 14.36
CA THR A 24 -18.04 21.81 13.74
C THR A 24 -18.80 22.69 12.74
N GLY A 25 -20.14 22.70 12.81
CA GLY A 25 -20.99 23.65 12.07
C GLY A 25 -21.39 23.25 10.65
N GLY A 26 -21.17 22.01 10.22
CA GLY A 26 -21.83 21.38 9.06
C GLY A 26 -21.18 21.67 7.72
N ARG A 27 -19.91 22.12 7.71
CA ARG A 27 -19.39 22.93 6.60
C ARG A 27 -18.58 22.23 5.53
N PHE A 28 -18.32 20.92 5.63
CA PHE A 28 -17.49 20.22 4.64
C PHE A 28 -18.02 18.81 4.35
N THR A 29 -18.30 18.55 3.07
CA THR A 29 -18.57 17.19 2.56
C THR A 29 -17.32 16.72 1.84
N LEU A 30 -16.89 15.49 2.15
CA LEU A 30 -15.79 14.83 1.44
C LEU A 30 -16.39 13.94 0.36
N HIS A 31 -16.01 14.20 -0.88
CA HIS A 31 -16.31 13.37 -2.04
C HIS A 31 -15.07 12.55 -2.39
N TYR A 32 -15.31 11.28 -2.70
CA TYR A 32 -14.28 10.32 -3.06
C TYR A 32 -14.65 9.73 -4.41
N ARG A 33 -13.65 9.57 -5.28
CA ARG A 33 -13.85 8.98 -6.60
C ARG A 33 -12.71 8.05 -6.93
N LEU A 34 -13.05 6.80 -7.21
CA LEU A 34 -12.14 5.78 -7.67
C LEU A 34 -12.28 5.67 -9.19
N THR A 35 -11.15 5.79 -9.88
CA THR A 35 -11.07 5.56 -11.31
C THR A 35 -10.12 4.41 -11.62
N THR A 36 -10.01 4.08 -12.90
CA THR A 36 -9.00 3.13 -13.40
C THR A 36 -7.55 3.47 -13.06
N HIS A 37 -7.22 4.72 -12.69
CA HIS A 37 -5.82 5.15 -12.50
C HIS A 37 -5.59 5.91 -11.19
N TYR A 38 -6.62 6.57 -10.64
CA TYR A 38 -6.49 7.44 -9.49
C TYR A 38 -7.59 7.20 -8.46
N LEU A 39 -7.25 7.50 -7.22
CA LEU A 39 -8.20 7.72 -6.14
C LEU A 39 -8.19 9.23 -5.81
N TYR A 40 -9.34 9.87 -5.95
CA TYR A 40 -9.53 11.29 -5.70
C TYR A 40 -10.16 11.53 -4.34
N PHE A 41 -9.69 12.59 -3.70
CA PHE A 41 -10.20 13.15 -2.45
C PHE A 41 -10.57 14.61 -2.73
N GLU A 42 -11.86 14.92 -2.68
CA GLU A 42 -12.39 16.24 -2.97
C GLU A 42 -13.09 16.78 -1.72
N THR A 43 -12.58 17.86 -1.16
CA THR A 43 -13.23 18.59 -0.06
C THR A 43 -14.00 19.78 -0.62
N GLY A 44 -15.31 19.82 -0.43
CA GLY A 44 -16.17 20.96 -0.78
C GLY A 44 -16.56 21.80 0.44
N GLY A 45 -16.50 23.13 0.33
CA GLY A 45 -16.97 24.05 1.38
C GLY A 45 -16.84 25.54 1.01
N ILE A 46 -17.32 26.41 1.91
CA ILE A 46 -17.35 27.88 1.71
C ILE A 46 -15.96 28.55 1.65
N SER A 47 -14.91 27.84 2.07
CA SER A 47 -13.52 28.35 2.11
C SER A 47 -12.65 27.85 0.95
N GLY A 48 -13.25 27.17 -0.04
CA GLY A 48 -12.57 26.68 -1.24
C GLY A 48 -12.66 25.16 -1.41
N THR A 49 -12.33 24.70 -2.61
CA THR A 49 -12.27 23.27 -2.96
C THR A 49 -10.83 22.79 -2.89
N ARG A 50 -10.56 21.74 -2.10
CA ARG A 50 -9.26 21.05 -2.11
C ARG A 50 -9.44 19.73 -2.85
N GLN A 51 -8.64 19.51 -3.89
CA GLN A 51 -8.62 18.26 -4.64
C GLN A 51 -7.25 17.63 -4.50
N GLU A 52 -7.22 16.39 -4.05
CA GLU A 52 -6.03 15.56 -3.96
C GLU A 52 -6.25 14.29 -4.78
N GLN A 53 -5.19 13.85 -5.47
CA GLN A 53 -5.22 12.66 -6.32
C GLN A 53 -4.07 11.72 -5.94
N ILE A 54 -4.41 10.44 -5.81
CA ILE A 54 -3.48 9.39 -5.40
C ILE A 54 -3.44 8.35 -6.52
N PRO A 55 -2.30 8.17 -7.20
CA PRO A 55 -2.16 7.14 -8.22
C PRO A 55 -2.36 5.76 -7.61
N LEU A 56 -3.19 4.90 -8.22
CA LEU A 56 -3.46 3.56 -7.71
C LEU A 56 -2.20 2.68 -7.64
N ILE A 57 -1.23 2.94 -8.52
CA ILE A 57 0.06 2.25 -8.49
C ILE A 57 0.86 2.49 -7.20
N ASN A 58 0.61 3.60 -6.50
CA ASN A 58 1.27 3.96 -5.24
C ASN A 58 0.52 3.45 -4.00
N ILE A 59 -0.71 2.96 -4.16
CA ILE A 59 -1.44 2.34 -3.05
C ILE A 59 -0.82 0.98 -2.80
N GLN A 60 -0.35 0.73 -1.58
CA GLN A 60 0.26 -0.53 -1.18
C GLN A 60 -0.79 -1.52 -0.67
N ASP A 61 -1.64 -1.06 0.24
CA ASP A 61 -2.62 -1.87 0.97
C ASP A 61 -3.82 -1.00 1.38
N VAL A 62 -4.96 -1.65 1.65
CA VAL A 62 -6.20 -0.99 2.05
C VAL A 62 -6.85 -1.75 3.19
N ASP A 63 -7.07 -1.05 4.30
CA ASP A 63 -7.65 -1.58 5.53
C ASP A 63 -9.01 -0.95 5.84
N VAL A 64 -9.75 -1.57 6.74
CA VAL A 64 -11.05 -1.07 7.22
C VAL A 64 -11.02 -0.93 8.73
N SER A 65 -11.42 0.23 9.24
CA SER A 65 -11.61 0.49 10.66
C SER A 65 -13.06 0.88 10.94
N GLN A 66 -13.70 0.16 11.87
CA GLN A 66 -15.10 0.35 12.25
C GLN A 66 -15.31 0.05 13.73
N THR A 67 -16.05 0.92 14.40
CA THR A 67 -16.54 0.64 15.75
C THR A 67 -17.76 -0.30 15.71
N LEU A 68 -18.11 -0.92 16.84
CA LEU A 68 -19.27 -1.82 16.95
C LEU A 68 -20.58 -1.13 16.52
N LEU A 69 -20.79 0.14 16.89
CA LEU A 69 -21.97 0.91 16.51
C LEU A 69 -22.01 1.20 14.99
N GLN A 70 -20.85 1.44 14.39
CA GLN A 70 -20.70 1.72 12.96
C GLN A 70 -20.94 0.47 12.09
N LYS A 71 -20.53 -0.71 12.56
CA LYS A 71 -20.83 -1.99 11.90
C LYS A 71 -22.32 -2.22 11.72
N THR A 72 -23.14 -1.88 12.72
CA THR A 72 -24.61 -2.00 12.64
C THR A 72 -25.20 -1.09 11.57
N GLN A 73 -24.59 0.07 11.33
CA GLN A 73 -25.01 1.03 10.30
C GLN A 73 -24.34 0.77 8.95
N LYS A 74 -23.48 -0.26 8.85
CA LYS A 74 -22.62 -0.55 7.71
C LYS A 74 -21.80 0.66 7.25
N VAL A 75 -21.40 1.52 8.18
CA VAL A 75 -20.52 2.66 7.90
C VAL A 75 -19.16 2.41 8.51
N GLY A 76 -18.10 2.96 7.94
CA GLY A 76 -16.76 2.87 8.52
C GLY A 76 -15.69 3.62 7.77
N ASN A 77 -14.48 3.58 8.29
CA ASN A 77 -13.34 4.22 7.65
C ASN A 77 -12.58 3.21 6.79
N VAL A 78 -12.15 3.65 5.62
CA VAL A 78 -11.22 2.90 4.76
C VAL A 78 -9.87 3.58 4.84
N LEU A 79 -8.84 2.86 5.25
CA LEU A 79 -7.47 3.35 5.41
C LEU A 79 -6.66 2.89 4.20
N VAL A 80 -6.18 3.84 3.42
CA VAL A 80 -5.40 3.58 2.20
C VAL A 80 -3.94 3.86 2.49
N HIS A 81 -3.13 2.81 2.48
CA HIS A 81 -1.70 2.92 2.71
C HIS A 81 -0.96 3.19 1.40
N ILE A 82 -0.13 4.23 1.39
CA ILE A 82 0.50 4.76 0.18
C ILE A 82 2.00 4.75 0.36
N VAL A 83 2.71 4.32 -0.68
CA VAL A 83 4.18 4.36 -0.75
C VAL A 83 4.57 5.05 -2.04
N ARG A 84 5.25 6.19 -1.93
CA ARG A 84 5.81 6.92 -3.07
C ARG A 84 7.32 6.73 -3.10
N PRO A 85 7.95 6.65 -4.28
CA PRO A 85 9.41 6.56 -4.38
C PRO A 85 10.09 7.71 -3.64
N GLY A 86 10.93 7.39 -2.66
CA GLY A 86 11.66 8.39 -1.87
C GLY A 86 10.87 9.09 -0.77
N SER A 87 9.63 8.66 -0.48
CA SER A 87 8.82 9.20 0.63
C SER A 87 8.53 8.12 1.67
N PRO A 88 8.35 8.49 2.96
CA PRO A 88 7.85 7.56 3.97
C PRO A 88 6.44 7.06 3.62
N ARG A 89 6.03 5.96 4.26
CA ARG A 89 4.67 5.42 4.12
C ARG A 89 3.65 6.44 4.64
N GLU A 90 2.66 6.73 3.81
CA GLU A 90 1.55 7.63 4.09
C GLU A 90 0.26 6.82 4.28
N THR A 91 -0.72 7.38 4.99
CA THR A 91 -2.06 6.77 5.12
C THR A 91 -3.12 7.82 4.84
N ALA A 92 -3.91 7.63 3.78
CA ALA A 92 -5.08 8.43 3.49
C ALA A 92 -6.33 7.75 4.09
N VAL A 93 -7.31 8.53 4.53
CA VAL A 93 -8.52 8.00 5.17
C VAL A 93 -9.74 8.44 4.39
N LEU A 94 -10.53 7.46 3.93
CA LEU A 94 -11.89 7.70 3.49
C LEU A 94 -12.78 7.57 4.72
N ASP A 95 -13.39 8.68 5.13
CA ASP A 95 -14.12 8.79 6.39
C ASP A 95 -15.60 8.46 6.21
N SER A 96 -16.16 7.68 7.14
CA SER A 96 -17.60 7.40 7.21
C SER A 96 -18.19 6.89 5.89
N ILE A 97 -17.56 5.88 5.31
CA ILE A 97 -17.94 5.24 4.06
C ILE A 97 -18.99 4.16 4.28
N VAL A 98 -20.01 4.12 3.43
CA VAL A 98 -21.01 3.04 3.41
C VAL A 98 -20.41 1.78 2.82
N GLU A 99 -20.65 0.65 3.48
CA GLU A 99 -20.14 -0.68 3.12
C GLU A 99 -18.62 -0.67 2.85
N PRO A 100 -17.81 -0.19 3.82
CA PRO A 100 -16.39 0.10 3.60
C PRO A 100 -15.56 -1.16 3.29
N ALA A 101 -16.03 -2.36 3.68
CA ALA A 101 -15.41 -3.62 3.27
C ALA A 101 -15.52 -3.83 1.74
N GLN A 102 -16.67 -3.53 1.16
CA GLN A 102 -16.87 -3.60 -0.29
C GLN A 102 -16.00 -2.56 -1.01
N VAL A 103 -15.89 -1.35 -0.46
CA VAL A 103 -15.03 -0.30 -1.02
C VAL A 103 -13.56 -0.70 -0.95
N ARG A 104 -13.09 -1.25 0.17
CA ARG A 104 -11.75 -1.83 0.30
C ARG A 104 -11.48 -2.87 -0.78
N ASP A 105 -12.37 -3.84 -0.93
CA ASP A 105 -12.21 -4.93 -1.88
C ASP A 105 -12.17 -4.42 -3.32
N LEU A 106 -13.01 -3.44 -3.64
CA LEU A 106 -13.04 -2.79 -4.95
C LEU A 106 -11.74 -2.02 -5.24
N ILE A 107 -11.22 -1.27 -4.28
CA ILE A 107 -9.93 -0.55 -4.44
C ILE A 107 -8.81 -1.57 -4.64
N ASN A 108 -8.73 -2.61 -3.80
CA ASN A 108 -7.70 -3.65 -3.90
C ASN A 108 -7.75 -4.35 -5.26
N GLN A 109 -8.94 -4.77 -5.71
CA GLN A 109 -9.13 -5.37 -7.03
C GLN A 109 -8.62 -4.45 -8.15
N THR A 110 -9.00 -3.16 -8.10
CA THR A 110 -8.58 -2.18 -9.10
C THR A 110 -7.07 -1.97 -9.11
N VAL A 111 -6.45 -1.86 -7.93
CA VAL A 111 -4.99 -1.74 -7.77
C VAL A 111 -4.27 -2.96 -8.36
N HIS A 112 -4.77 -4.17 -8.11
CA HIS A 112 -4.20 -5.38 -8.70
C HIS A 112 -4.28 -5.38 -10.23
N HIS A 113 -5.41 -4.95 -10.81
CA HIS A 113 -5.54 -4.80 -12.26
C HIS A 113 -4.55 -3.79 -12.85
N VAL A 114 -4.39 -2.63 -12.21
CA VAL A 114 -3.43 -1.61 -12.66
C VAL A 114 -2.00 -2.13 -12.61
N ARG A 115 -1.60 -2.78 -11.52
CA ARG A 115 -0.26 -3.36 -11.38
C ARG A 115 0.01 -4.43 -12.43
N ALA A 116 -0.97 -5.31 -12.70
CA ALA A 116 -0.85 -6.33 -13.74
C ALA A 116 -0.65 -5.69 -15.13
N ALA A 117 -1.42 -4.64 -15.45
CA ALA A 117 -1.30 -3.93 -16.72
C ALA A 117 0.05 -3.22 -16.89
N VAL A 118 0.57 -2.59 -15.83
CA VAL A 118 1.90 -1.97 -15.85
C VAL A 118 3.00 -3.02 -16.01
N HIS A 119 2.91 -4.14 -15.28
CA HIS A 119 3.87 -5.22 -15.38
C HIS A 119 3.89 -5.84 -16.78
N GLN A 120 2.71 -6.08 -17.37
CA GLN A 120 2.61 -6.60 -18.74
C GLN A 120 3.31 -5.68 -19.74
N ARG A 121 3.07 -4.37 -19.64
CA ARG A 121 3.70 -3.37 -20.52
C ARG A 121 5.23 -3.41 -20.41
N GLN A 122 5.76 -3.53 -19.19
CA GLN A 122 7.20 -3.63 -18.96
C GLN A 122 7.81 -4.89 -19.57
N LEU A 123 7.09 -6.01 -19.58
CA LEU A 123 7.56 -7.24 -20.22
C LEU A 123 7.59 -7.08 -21.74
N ASP A 124 6.57 -6.47 -22.33
CA ASP A 124 6.50 -6.25 -23.78
C ASP A 124 7.65 -5.33 -24.25
N GLU A 125 7.91 -4.24 -23.51
CA GLU A 125 9.03 -3.34 -23.77
C GLU A 125 10.40 -4.05 -23.69
N GLN A 126 10.59 -4.93 -22.70
CA GLN A 126 11.82 -5.73 -22.58
C GLN A 126 12.00 -6.72 -23.73
N ARG A 127 10.91 -7.28 -24.24
CA ARG A 127 10.94 -8.21 -25.39
C ARG A 127 11.31 -7.51 -26.69
N ASP A 128 10.80 -6.31 -26.92
CA ASP A 128 11.21 -5.51 -28.09
C ASP A 128 12.71 -5.18 -28.04
N LEU A 129 13.21 -4.72 -26.90
CA LEU A 129 14.64 -4.43 -26.72
C LEU A 129 15.52 -5.67 -26.94
N GLY A 130 15.09 -6.83 -26.44
CA GLY A 130 15.80 -8.10 -26.65
C GLY A 130 15.84 -8.53 -28.12
N THR A 131 14.76 -8.29 -28.87
CA THR A 131 14.63 -8.71 -30.27
C THR A 131 15.52 -7.88 -31.21
N HIS A 132 15.69 -6.59 -30.93
CA HIS A 132 16.59 -5.72 -31.72
C HIS A 132 18.08 -6.04 -31.52
N ARG A 133 18.48 -6.71 -30.43
CA ARG A 133 19.88 -7.07 -30.16
C ARG A 133 20.41 -8.18 -31.06
N PHE A 134 19.55 -9.01 -31.66
CA PHE A 134 19.98 -10.15 -32.50
C PHE A 134 20.08 -9.84 -34.01
N GLN A 135 19.70 -8.64 -34.46
CA GLN A 135 19.74 -8.27 -35.89
C GLN A 135 21.02 -7.54 -36.34
N HIS A 136 22.04 -7.40 -35.48
CA HIS A 136 23.36 -6.92 -35.92
C HIS A 136 24.18 -8.08 -36.51
N THR A 137 23.79 -8.52 -37.71
CA THR A 137 24.62 -9.37 -38.59
C THR A 137 25.77 -8.56 -39.18
N GLY A 138 26.93 -8.62 -38.53
CA GLY A 138 28.24 -8.43 -39.17
C GLY A 138 28.83 -9.78 -39.57
N PRO A 139 29.68 -9.87 -40.61
CA PRO A 139 30.29 -11.13 -41.04
C PRO A 139 31.20 -11.69 -39.94
N LEU A 140 31.02 -12.97 -39.60
CA LEU A 140 31.84 -13.71 -38.65
C LEU A 140 33.27 -13.90 -39.20
N PRO A 141 34.34 -13.59 -38.45
CA PRO A 141 35.67 -14.11 -38.76
C PRO A 141 35.72 -15.61 -38.45
N GLN A 142 36.14 -16.40 -39.44
CA GLN A 142 36.39 -17.84 -39.31
C GLN A 142 37.66 -18.07 -38.45
N PRO A 143 37.61 -18.88 -37.38
CA PRO A 143 38.83 -19.38 -36.76
C PRO A 143 39.36 -20.59 -37.54
N ALA A 144 40.54 -20.43 -38.13
CA ALA A 144 41.31 -21.51 -38.70
C ALA A 144 42.19 -22.16 -37.62
N GLY A 145 42.15 -23.50 -37.54
CA GLY A 145 43.29 -24.32 -37.11
C GLY A 145 43.19 -25.07 -35.78
N GLY A 146 43.26 -26.41 -35.87
CA GLY A 146 43.99 -27.26 -34.92
C GLY A 146 43.16 -28.20 -34.02
N PRO A 147 43.37 -29.53 -34.10
CA PRO A 147 43.01 -30.46 -33.05
C PRO A 147 44.22 -30.62 -32.11
N ASP A 148 44.09 -30.22 -30.84
CA ASP A 148 45.06 -30.63 -29.82
C ASP A 148 44.36 -31.15 -28.56
N THR A 149 44.99 -32.15 -28.00
CA THR A 149 44.47 -33.11 -27.05
C THR A 149 44.96 -32.70 -25.66
N GLY A 150 44.08 -32.65 -24.66
CA GLY A 150 44.49 -32.70 -23.26
C GLY A 150 43.91 -31.60 -22.37
N GLY A 151 43.29 -32.02 -21.27
CA GLY A 151 43.01 -31.15 -20.12
C GLY A 151 41.54 -31.13 -19.71
N PHE A 152 41.08 -32.18 -19.03
CA PHE A 152 39.91 -32.06 -18.15
C PHE A 152 40.34 -31.26 -16.90
N ALA A 153 40.20 -29.94 -16.95
CA ALA A 153 40.27 -29.08 -15.77
C ALA A 153 38.87 -28.94 -15.15
N GLN A 154 38.74 -29.35 -13.89
CA GLN A 154 37.52 -29.22 -13.09
C GLN A 154 37.19 -27.73 -12.87
N PRO A 155 35.92 -27.31 -12.94
CA PRO A 155 35.51 -25.97 -12.55
C PRO A 155 35.63 -25.77 -11.02
N PRO A 156 36.01 -24.57 -10.54
CA PRO A 156 36.03 -24.26 -9.12
C PRO A 156 34.61 -24.26 -8.54
N ALA A 157 34.45 -24.88 -7.38
CA ALA A 157 33.20 -24.92 -6.63
C ALA A 157 32.76 -23.49 -6.23
N LEU A 158 31.50 -23.16 -6.51
CA LEU A 158 30.85 -21.96 -5.97
C LEU A 158 30.64 -22.13 -4.44
N PRO A 159 30.86 -21.09 -3.64
CA PRO A 159 30.51 -21.11 -2.21
C PRO A 159 28.99 -21.22 -2.06
N GLN A 160 28.55 -22.24 -1.31
CA GLN A 160 27.17 -22.39 -0.87
C GLN A 160 26.82 -21.25 0.10
N PRO A 161 25.64 -20.61 -0.02
CA PRO A 161 25.18 -19.68 1.01
C PRO A 161 24.84 -20.47 2.29
N SER A 162 25.60 -20.21 3.34
CA SER A 162 25.30 -20.65 4.70
C SER A 162 23.93 -20.11 5.12
N ASN A 163 22.98 -21.01 5.37
CA ASN A 163 21.75 -20.69 6.09
C ASN A 163 22.11 -20.19 7.49
N LEU A 164 22.12 -18.87 7.67
CA LEU A 164 22.10 -18.27 8.99
C LEU A 164 20.70 -18.49 9.58
N GLN A 165 20.64 -19.46 10.49
CA GLN A 165 19.55 -19.64 11.43
C GLN A 165 19.34 -18.34 12.20
N THR A 166 18.23 -17.64 11.94
CA THR A 166 17.72 -16.63 12.86
C THR A 166 17.08 -17.34 14.04
N THR A 167 17.84 -17.47 15.13
CA THR A 167 17.29 -17.68 16.46
C THR A 167 16.36 -16.49 16.78
N PRO A 168 15.11 -16.70 17.20
CA PRO A 168 14.29 -15.62 17.74
C PRO A 168 14.93 -15.18 19.07
N ALA A 169 15.53 -14.00 19.07
CA ALA A 169 15.83 -13.31 20.32
C ALA A 169 14.48 -13.00 21.00
N ILE A 170 14.21 -13.71 22.08
CA ILE A 170 13.10 -13.42 22.98
C ILE A 170 13.38 -12.03 23.56
N GLN A 171 12.69 -11.02 23.04
CA GLN A 171 12.81 -9.64 23.50
C GLN A 171 12.28 -9.59 24.94
N ALA A 172 13.19 -9.38 25.89
CA ALA A 172 12.85 -8.97 27.23
C ALA A 172 12.12 -7.63 27.14
N THR A 173 10.93 -7.56 27.73
CA THR A 173 10.09 -6.35 27.78
C THR A 173 10.86 -5.25 28.51
N ASN A 174 11.30 -4.22 27.79
CA ASN A 174 12.09 -3.14 28.37
C ASN A 174 11.15 -2.11 29.04
N PRO A 175 11.52 -1.52 30.18
CA PRO A 175 10.71 -0.50 30.87
C PRO A 175 10.42 0.73 29.98
N ASP A 176 11.32 1.07 29.07
CA ASP A 176 11.11 2.11 28.06
C ASP A 176 9.99 1.77 27.05
N GLU A 177 9.83 0.49 26.73
CA GLU A 177 8.77 0.00 25.84
C GLU A 177 7.40 0.11 26.50
N VAL A 178 7.33 -0.20 27.80
CA VAL A 178 6.12 -0.04 28.62
C VAL A 178 5.68 1.43 28.66
N MET A 179 6.62 2.37 28.83
CA MET A 179 6.30 3.81 28.81
C MET A 179 5.81 4.29 27.44
N ARG A 180 6.36 3.75 26.34
CA ARG A 180 5.88 4.04 24.98
C ARG A 180 4.46 3.50 24.76
N LEU A 181 4.18 2.29 25.24
CA LEU A 181 2.85 1.67 25.15
C LEU A 181 1.81 2.45 25.96
N LEU A 182 2.16 2.95 27.14
CA LEU A 182 1.28 3.82 27.95
C LEU A 182 0.92 5.12 27.23
N LYS A 183 1.88 5.73 26.53
CA LYS A 183 1.64 6.94 25.72
C LYS A 183 0.68 6.63 24.56
N GLN A 184 0.92 5.55 23.83
CA GLN A 184 0.07 5.11 22.73
C GLN A 184 -1.34 4.74 23.21
N LEU A 185 -1.48 4.15 24.40
CA LEU A 185 -2.77 3.86 25.02
C LEU A 185 -3.57 5.15 25.29
N GLY A 186 -2.88 6.23 25.71
CA GLY A 186 -3.49 7.54 25.92
C GLY A 186 -4.03 8.15 24.63
N GLU A 187 -3.24 8.09 23.56
CA GLU A 187 -3.65 8.57 22.23
C GLU A 187 -4.84 7.77 21.70
N LEU A 188 -4.87 6.44 21.91
CA LEU A 188 -5.98 5.59 21.50
C LEU A 188 -7.26 5.85 22.31
N ARG A 189 -7.15 6.18 23.59
CA ARG A 189 -8.28 6.62 24.42
C ARG A 189 -8.81 7.97 23.94
N ASP A 190 -7.93 8.93 23.70
CA ASP A 190 -8.31 10.28 23.26
C ASP A 190 -8.90 10.26 21.83
N ALA A 191 -8.47 9.32 20.99
CA ALA A 191 -9.08 9.02 19.69
C ALA A 191 -10.41 8.24 19.79
N GLY A 192 -10.85 7.87 21.00
CA GLY A 192 -12.10 7.13 21.22
C GLY A 192 -12.07 5.68 20.73
N VAL A 193 -10.88 5.12 20.46
CA VAL A 193 -10.66 3.74 19.99
C VAL A 193 -10.73 2.75 21.16
N VAL A 194 -10.40 3.21 22.36
CA VAL A 194 -10.39 2.40 23.59
C VAL A 194 -11.31 3.05 24.62
N THR A 195 -12.16 2.23 25.27
CA THR A 195 -13.04 2.71 26.34
C THR A 195 -12.27 3.05 27.61
N ASN A 196 -12.86 3.88 28.48
CA ASN A 196 -12.18 4.31 29.70
C ASN A 196 -11.85 3.12 30.63
N GLU A 197 -12.72 2.11 30.66
CA GLU A 197 -12.54 0.88 31.45
C GLU A 197 -11.39 0.00 30.92
N GLU A 198 -11.30 -0.17 29.60
CA GLU A 198 -10.22 -0.93 28.96
C GLU A 198 -8.86 -0.23 29.08
N PHE A 199 -8.86 1.11 29.02
CA PHE A 199 -7.66 1.92 29.23
C PHE A 199 -7.11 1.73 30.65
N GLU A 200 -7.97 1.81 31.67
CA GLU A 200 -7.58 1.63 33.08
C GLU A 200 -7.04 0.22 33.34
N ALA A 201 -7.72 -0.81 32.80
CA ALA A 201 -7.29 -2.19 32.94
C ALA A 201 -5.90 -2.46 32.33
N LYS A 202 -5.66 -1.97 31.10
CA LYS A 202 -4.37 -2.15 30.41
C LYS A 202 -3.25 -1.27 30.97
N LYS A 203 -3.56 -0.06 31.42
CA LYS A 203 -2.59 0.80 32.11
C LYS A 203 -2.09 0.13 33.39
N LYS A 204 -2.98 -0.49 34.16
CA LYS A 204 -2.62 -1.20 35.39
C LYS A 204 -1.75 -2.42 35.11
N ASP A 205 -2.12 -3.23 34.12
CA ASP A 205 -1.33 -4.41 33.68
C ASP A 205 0.09 -4.02 33.22
N LEU A 206 0.20 -2.95 32.43
CA LEU A 206 1.49 -2.44 31.96
C LEU A 206 2.35 -1.89 33.10
N LEU A 207 1.75 -1.24 34.10
CA LEU A 207 2.47 -0.74 35.28
C LEU A 207 2.90 -1.85 36.24
N ASP A 208 2.15 -2.96 36.31
CA ASP A 208 2.52 -4.13 37.13
C ASP A 208 3.74 -4.88 36.56
N ARG A 209 3.98 -4.72 35.25
CA ARG A 209 5.07 -5.33 34.51
C ARG A 209 6.38 -4.51 34.51
N LEU A 210 6.39 -3.35 35.16
CA LEU A 210 7.54 -2.46 35.33
C LEU A 210 8.28 -2.78 36.64
#